data_AF-A0A4P6PBK1-F1
#
_entry.id   AF-A0A4P6PBK1-F1
#
_cell.length_a   1.000
_cell.length_b   1.000
_cell.length_c   1.000
_cell.angle_alpha   90.00
_cell.angle_beta   90.00
_cell.angle_gamma   90.00
#
_symmetry.space_group_name_H-M   'P 1'
#
loop_
_entity.id
_entity.type
_entity.pdbx_description
1 polymer ?
#
loop_
_entity_poly.entity_id
_entity_poly.type
_entity_poly.pdbx_seq_one_letter_code
_entity_poly.pdbx_strand_id
1 'polypeptide(L)'
;MKKNTGIRRGKNRLMKTLRLYWSRSKPNFGDCLSPIICEMEAGCRMVYAKKNRCDLVAVGSLLDRFHEHVFHRKIHVWGTGFIEEQASRKARFHYHALRGKSSASLLKGCDVQIFGDPGLLADRIWPELKVRPKKYRVGVIPHYEDRSLPRLKEFVNAIPGAKVIDVFDEVRGVLRMIAECEFIYSSSLHGLIVADAFGVPNAWVKLSDRVRGDDFKFIDYYSAFGWEREQVNPVDLLSGVESKYIESLMQRYSRTGIEMLKDNLSAAFPFRP
;
A
#
# COMPACT_ATOMS: atom_id res chain seq x y z
N MET A 1 62.56 -8.42 -22.84
CA MET A 1 62.25 -8.36 -21.39
C MET A 1 60.77 -8.05 -21.20
N LYS A 2 60.22 -8.50 -20.08
CA LYS A 2 58.81 -8.82 -19.79
C LYS A 2 57.78 -7.70 -20.02
N LYS A 3 56.59 -8.15 -20.48
CA LYS A 3 55.28 -7.49 -20.47
C LYS A 3 54.97 -6.89 -19.08
N ASN A 4 54.32 -5.74 -19.05
CA ASN A 4 53.53 -5.33 -17.88
C ASN A 4 52.21 -4.69 -18.32
N THR A 5 51.28 -5.56 -18.72
CA THR A 5 49.86 -5.24 -18.89
C THR A 5 49.23 -5.08 -17.51
N GLY A 6 49.08 -3.83 -17.07
CA GLY A 6 48.32 -3.49 -15.87
C GLY A 6 46.84 -3.75 -16.07
N ILE A 7 46.39 -4.97 -15.82
CA ILE A 7 44.99 -5.32 -15.65
C ILE A 7 44.51 -4.57 -14.40
N ARG A 8 43.78 -3.46 -14.61
CA ARG A 8 43.01 -2.80 -13.54
C ARG A 8 41.97 -3.80 -13.05
N ARG A 9 42.27 -4.47 -11.93
CA ARG A 9 41.29 -5.24 -11.15
C ARG A 9 40.15 -4.27 -10.78
N GLY A 10 39.01 -4.42 -11.47
CA GLY A 10 37.77 -3.77 -11.06
C GLY A 10 37.49 -4.17 -9.61
N LYS A 11 37.42 -3.19 -8.71
CA LYS A 11 36.86 -3.40 -7.37
C LYS A 11 35.43 -3.88 -7.58
N ASN A 12 35.17 -5.16 -7.29
CA ASN A 12 33.82 -5.67 -7.08
C ASN A 12 33.22 -4.87 -5.92
N ARG A 13 32.51 -3.78 -6.24
CA ARG A 13 31.68 -3.06 -5.28
C ARG A 13 30.55 -4.04 -4.96
N LEU A 14 30.67 -4.75 -3.84
CA LEU A 14 29.58 -5.58 -3.30
C LEU A 14 28.30 -4.76 -3.43
N MET A 15 27.37 -5.21 -4.27
CA MET A 15 26.08 -4.54 -4.39
C MET A 15 25.45 -4.57 -3.00
N LYS A 16 25.30 -3.38 -2.40
CA LYS A 16 24.65 -3.21 -1.09
C LYS A 16 23.27 -3.88 -1.19
N THR A 17 22.96 -4.81 -0.31
CA THR A 17 21.63 -5.42 -0.20
C THR A 17 21.03 -5.04 1.13
N LEU A 18 19.72 -4.80 1.14
CA LEU A 18 18.96 -4.50 2.36
C LEU A 18 17.94 -5.60 2.62
N ARG A 19 17.77 -5.97 3.89
CA ARG A 19 16.86 -7.06 4.27
C ARG A 19 15.49 -6.50 4.60
N LEU A 20 14.50 -6.78 3.76
CA LEU A 20 13.12 -6.35 3.95
C LEU A 20 12.26 -7.52 4.40
N TYR A 21 11.34 -7.28 5.33
CA TYR A 21 10.23 -8.19 5.60
C TYR A 21 8.97 -7.68 4.90
N TRP A 22 8.38 -8.54 4.08
CA TRP A 22 7.04 -8.34 3.50
C TRP A 22 6.26 -9.65 3.52
N SER A 23 4.94 -9.59 3.42
CA SER A 23 4.10 -10.79 3.42
C SER A 23 4.28 -11.58 2.12
N ARG A 24 4.49 -12.89 2.24
CA ARG A 24 4.65 -13.81 1.09
C ARG A 24 3.64 -14.96 1.09
N SER A 25 2.76 -15.02 2.10
CA SER A 25 1.82 -16.15 2.29
C SER A 25 0.71 -16.16 1.25
N LYS A 26 0.20 -14.98 0.90
CA LYS A 26 -0.83 -14.76 -0.13
C LYS A 26 -0.35 -13.55 -0.94
N PRO A 27 0.56 -13.74 -1.91
CA PRO A 27 1.32 -12.67 -2.56
C PRO A 27 0.43 -11.83 -3.48
N ASN A 28 -0.44 -11.01 -2.90
CA ASN A 28 -1.21 -10.03 -3.63
C ASN A 28 -0.29 -8.91 -4.16
N PHE A 29 -0.75 -8.19 -5.17
CA PHE A 29 0.02 -7.16 -5.84
C PHE A 29 0.56 -6.09 -4.88
N GLY A 30 -0.18 -5.74 -3.82
CA GLY A 30 0.25 -4.74 -2.83
C GLY A 30 1.40 -5.22 -1.95
N ASP A 31 1.36 -6.48 -1.49
CA ASP A 31 2.49 -7.09 -0.77
C ASP A 31 3.73 -7.23 -1.70
N CYS A 32 3.51 -7.56 -2.97
CA CYS A 32 4.56 -7.65 -3.98
C CYS A 32 5.16 -6.29 -4.37
N LEU A 33 4.43 -5.19 -4.16
CA LEU A 33 4.88 -3.83 -4.43
C LEU A 33 5.90 -3.33 -3.40
N SER A 34 5.84 -3.85 -2.16
CA SER A 34 6.74 -3.47 -1.06
C SER A 34 8.24 -3.53 -1.41
N PRO A 35 8.80 -4.66 -1.91
CA PRO A 35 10.19 -4.70 -2.33
C PRO A 35 10.49 -3.76 -3.49
N ILE A 36 9.58 -3.60 -4.46
CA ILE A 36 9.80 -2.76 -5.65
C ILE A 36 9.94 -1.28 -5.25
N ILE A 37 9.05 -0.78 -4.39
CA ILE A 37 9.13 0.60 -3.88
C ILE A 37 10.40 0.80 -3.06
N CYS A 38 10.71 -0.13 -2.16
CA CYS A 38 11.90 -0.01 -1.31
C CYS A 38 13.19 -0.04 -2.15
N GLU A 39 13.26 -0.85 -3.21
CA GLU A 39 14.40 -0.87 -4.13
C GLU A 39 14.58 0.47 -4.85
N MET A 40 13.48 1.07 -5.31
CA MET A 40 13.47 2.37 -5.96
C MET A 40 13.99 3.48 -5.03
N GLU A 41 13.52 3.55 -3.78
CA GLU A 41 13.99 4.55 -2.81
C GLU A 41 15.42 4.29 -2.30
N ALA A 42 15.84 3.04 -2.16
CA ALA A 42 17.16 2.69 -1.63
C ALA A 42 18.28 2.72 -2.68
N GLY A 43 17.93 2.70 -3.98
CA GLY A 43 18.90 2.53 -5.06
C GLY A 43 19.68 1.21 -5.01
N CYS A 44 19.15 0.20 -4.31
CA CYS A 44 19.81 -1.10 -4.13
C CYS A 44 18.80 -2.22 -3.88
N ARG A 45 19.24 -3.48 -4.06
CA ARG A 45 18.35 -4.65 -4.06
C ARG A 45 17.80 -4.96 -2.66
N MET A 46 16.50 -5.28 -2.60
CA MET A 46 15.83 -5.78 -1.41
C MET A 46 15.84 -7.31 -1.40
N VAL A 47 16.26 -7.88 -0.28
CA VAL A 47 16.26 -9.33 -0.07
C VAL A 47 15.29 -9.65 1.05
N TYR A 48 14.43 -10.66 0.82
CA TYR A 48 13.52 -11.13 1.84
C TYR A 48 14.29 -11.61 3.07
N ALA A 49 13.88 -11.15 4.25
CA ALA A 49 14.31 -11.70 5.52
C ALA A 49 13.13 -11.90 6.46
N LYS A 50 13.23 -12.93 7.32
CA LYS A 50 12.27 -13.15 8.41
C LYS A 50 12.30 -11.98 9.40
N LYS A 51 11.21 -11.81 10.15
CA LYS A 51 11.00 -10.74 11.12
C LYS A 51 12.18 -10.47 12.07
N ASN A 52 12.85 -11.51 12.56
CA ASN A 52 13.99 -11.39 13.47
C ASN A 52 15.35 -11.12 12.78
N ARG A 53 15.37 -11.05 11.45
CA ARG A 53 16.58 -10.83 10.64
C ARG A 53 16.41 -9.72 9.61
N CYS A 54 15.27 -9.02 9.56
CA CYS A 54 15.11 -7.90 8.65
C CYS A 54 15.72 -6.62 9.23
N ASP A 55 16.02 -5.70 8.34
CA ASP A 55 16.45 -4.33 8.62
C ASP A 55 15.27 -3.36 8.52
N LEU A 56 14.33 -3.66 7.61
CA LEU A 56 13.18 -2.84 7.28
C LEU A 56 11.89 -3.67 7.30
N VAL A 57 10.80 -3.04 7.70
CA VAL A 57 9.43 -3.43 7.40
C VAL A 57 8.69 -2.21 6.84
N ALA A 58 8.00 -2.40 5.71
CA ALA A 58 7.33 -1.33 4.98
C ALA A 58 6.11 -1.86 4.21
N VAL A 59 5.21 -0.93 3.86
CA VAL A 59 3.98 -1.15 3.07
C VAL A 59 2.97 -2.12 3.71
N GLY A 60 1.69 -1.76 3.67
CA GLY A 60 0.61 -2.63 4.11
C GLY A 60 0.44 -2.71 5.64
N SER A 61 -0.22 -3.79 6.09
CA SER A 61 -0.62 -3.99 7.51
C SER A 61 0.22 -5.09 8.16
N LEU A 62 1.41 -4.76 8.64
CA LEU A 62 2.38 -5.75 9.13
C LEU A 62 2.73 -5.59 10.61
N LEU A 63 2.39 -4.49 11.28
CA LEU A 63 2.89 -4.18 12.62
C LEU A 63 2.42 -5.15 13.71
N ASP A 64 1.24 -5.78 13.57
CA ASP A 64 0.75 -6.80 14.51
C ASP A 64 1.67 -8.02 14.54
N ARG A 65 2.41 -8.26 13.46
CA ARG A 65 3.30 -9.42 13.34
C ARG A 65 4.61 -9.25 14.09
N PHE A 66 4.93 -8.04 14.55
CA PHE A 66 6.16 -7.73 15.24
C PHE A 66 5.89 -7.48 16.72
N HIS A 67 6.76 -8.02 17.59
CA HIS A 67 6.73 -7.77 19.02
C HIS A 67 8.05 -7.14 19.45
N GLU A 68 7.95 -6.08 20.24
CA GLU A 68 9.05 -5.18 20.58
C GLU A 68 9.51 -5.41 22.01
N HIS A 69 10.40 -6.38 22.20
CA HIS A 69 11.01 -6.67 23.49
C HIS A 69 12.33 -5.90 23.66
N VAL A 70 12.77 -5.72 24.92
CA VAL A 70 13.93 -4.90 25.29
C VAL A 70 15.23 -5.34 24.58
N PHE A 71 15.42 -6.65 24.41
CA PHE A 71 16.66 -7.23 23.87
C PHE A 71 16.60 -7.57 22.37
N HIS A 72 15.58 -7.11 21.65
CA HIS A 72 15.46 -7.40 20.22
C HIS A 72 16.22 -6.37 19.37
N ARG A 73 16.68 -6.83 18.21
CA ARG A 73 17.17 -5.96 17.15
C ARG A 73 16.12 -4.88 16.85
N LYS A 74 16.53 -3.61 16.86
CA LYS A 74 15.67 -2.52 16.40
C LYS A 74 15.57 -2.56 14.88
N ILE A 75 14.33 -2.56 14.39
CA ILE A 75 14.00 -2.63 12.97
C ILE A 75 13.57 -1.23 12.54
N HIS A 76 13.83 -0.88 11.28
CA HIS A 76 13.30 0.35 10.69
C HIS A 76 11.86 0.09 10.22
N VAL A 77 10.95 0.98 10.57
CA VAL A 77 9.54 0.95 10.19
C VAL A 77 9.26 2.14 9.28
N TRP A 78 8.72 1.88 8.09
CA TRP A 78 8.41 2.91 7.11
C TRP A 78 7.05 2.67 6.44
N GLY A 79 6.05 3.46 6.84
CA GLY A 79 4.74 3.59 6.20
C GLY A 79 3.81 2.38 6.31
N THR A 80 4.19 1.33 7.05
CA THR A 80 3.29 0.22 7.40
C THR A 80 2.42 0.58 8.62
N GLY A 81 1.31 -0.12 8.83
CA GLY A 81 0.39 0.04 9.95
C GLY A 81 -0.05 -1.28 10.60
N PHE A 82 -0.93 -1.20 11.58
CA PHE A 82 -1.61 -2.35 12.22
C PHE A 82 -2.79 -2.81 11.38
N ILE A 83 -3.14 -4.09 11.41
CA ILE A 83 -4.31 -4.60 10.69
C ILE A 83 -5.61 -4.26 11.43
N GLU A 84 -5.56 -4.28 12.76
CA GLU A 84 -6.72 -4.20 13.65
C GLU A 84 -6.41 -3.36 14.88
N GLU A 85 -7.46 -2.88 15.54
CA GLU A 85 -7.33 -2.17 16.80
C GLU A 85 -6.85 -3.14 17.88
N GLN A 86 -5.86 -2.72 18.67
CA GLN A 86 -5.29 -3.53 19.74
C GLN A 86 -4.74 -2.64 20.85
N ALA A 87 -4.37 -3.25 21.98
CA ALA A 87 -3.80 -2.51 23.10
C ALA A 87 -2.51 -1.77 22.70
N SER A 88 -2.39 -0.50 23.12
CA SER A 88 -1.20 0.29 22.82
C SER A 88 0.05 -0.33 23.46
N ARG A 89 1.16 -0.33 22.71
CA ARG A 89 2.46 -0.88 23.15
C ARG A 89 3.56 0.16 23.08
N LYS A 90 4.65 -0.05 23.83
CA LYS A 90 5.83 0.83 23.78
C LYS A 90 6.53 0.69 22.43
N ALA A 91 6.76 1.81 21.76
CA ALA A 91 7.57 1.89 20.57
C ALA A 91 9.06 1.76 20.93
N ARG A 92 9.76 0.82 20.30
CA ARG A 92 11.19 0.56 20.48
C ARG A 92 11.96 0.47 19.16
N PHE A 93 11.26 0.24 18.05
CA PHE A 93 11.82 0.31 16.71
C PHE A 93 12.15 1.73 16.26
N HIS A 94 12.80 1.84 15.11
CA HIS A 94 13.06 3.13 14.45
C HIS A 94 11.91 3.44 13.52
N TYR A 95 10.99 4.28 13.96
CA TYR A 95 9.82 4.66 13.17
C TYR A 95 10.11 5.92 12.37
N HIS A 96 10.07 5.81 11.04
CA HIS A 96 10.31 6.92 10.12
C HIS A 96 9.01 7.45 9.52
N ALA A 97 8.08 6.54 9.29
CA ALA A 97 6.71 6.85 8.88
C ALA A 97 5.78 5.71 9.33
N LEU A 98 4.50 6.01 9.51
CA LEU A 98 3.44 5.03 9.76
C LEU A 98 2.34 5.18 8.73
N ARG A 99 1.52 4.16 8.51
CA ARG A 99 0.44 4.27 7.52
C ARG A 99 -0.54 5.41 7.84
N GLY A 100 -0.85 5.61 9.12
CA GLY A 100 -1.75 6.66 9.58
C GLY A 100 -1.70 6.92 11.09
N LYS A 101 -2.54 7.86 11.52
CA LYS A 101 -2.64 8.33 12.90
C LYS A 101 -3.17 7.26 13.85
N SER A 102 -4.10 6.41 13.39
CA SER A 102 -4.65 5.32 14.20
C SER A 102 -3.57 4.29 14.56
N SER A 103 -2.67 3.96 13.63
CA SER A 103 -1.51 3.11 13.92
C SER A 103 -0.53 3.79 14.89
N ALA A 104 -0.35 5.11 14.77
CA ALA A 104 0.52 5.87 15.66
C ALA A 104 -0.01 5.94 17.10
N SER A 105 -1.32 6.06 17.29
CA SER A 105 -1.93 6.10 18.63
C SER A 105 -1.76 4.78 19.41
N LEU A 106 -1.53 3.66 18.72
CA LEU A 106 -1.21 2.38 19.33
C LEU A 106 0.25 2.26 19.80
N LEU A 107 1.09 3.26 19.53
CA LEU A 107 2.53 3.24 19.81
C LEU A 107 2.94 4.31 20.83
N LYS A 108 3.06 3.91 22.10
CA LYS A 108 3.47 4.79 23.20
C LYS A 108 4.94 5.17 23.10
N GLY A 109 5.24 6.46 23.22
CA GLY A 109 6.60 7.00 23.13
C GLY A 109 7.15 7.07 21.71
N CYS A 110 6.29 6.96 20.70
CA CYS A 110 6.62 7.18 19.30
C CYS A 110 6.29 8.64 18.93
N ASP A 111 7.26 9.40 18.43
CA ASP A 111 7.06 10.75 17.91
C ASP A 111 7.16 10.75 16.37
N VAL A 112 6.30 9.97 15.72
CA VAL A 112 6.19 9.95 14.26
C VAL A 112 5.25 11.04 13.80
N GLN A 113 5.71 11.85 12.86
CA GLN A 113 4.96 12.95 12.25
C GLN A 113 4.65 12.70 10.76
N ILE A 114 5.19 11.63 10.17
CA ILE A 114 5.05 11.32 8.75
C ILE A 114 4.12 10.14 8.58
N PHE A 115 3.06 10.35 7.79
CA PHE A 115 2.01 9.38 7.55
C PHE A 115 1.85 9.04 6.08
N GLY A 116 1.35 7.83 5.80
CA GLY A 116 0.97 7.35 4.47
C GLY A 116 1.50 5.95 4.20
N ASP A 117 0.79 5.21 3.34
CA ASP A 117 1.27 3.93 2.83
C ASP A 117 2.23 4.17 1.64
N PRO A 118 3.44 3.59 1.60
CA PRO A 118 4.36 3.79 0.49
C PRO A 118 3.84 3.24 -0.85
N GLY A 119 2.78 2.42 -0.86
CA GLY A 119 2.01 2.09 -2.06
C GLY A 119 1.54 3.32 -2.84
N LEU A 120 1.42 4.48 -2.19
CA LEU A 120 1.18 5.78 -2.84
C LEU A 120 2.27 6.19 -3.83
N LEU A 121 3.50 5.65 -3.72
CA LEU A 121 4.63 5.96 -4.58
C LEU A 121 4.65 5.11 -5.87
N ALA A 122 3.65 4.24 -6.09
CA ALA A 122 3.57 3.37 -7.26
C ALA A 122 3.65 4.13 -8.59
N ASP A 123 3.09 5.32 -8.63
CA ASP A 123 3.09 6.20 -9.79
C ASP A 123 4.45 6.84 -10.08
N ARG A 124 5.36 6.90 -9.11
CA ARG A 124 6.76 7.34 -9.32
C ARG A 124 7.59 6.27 -10.01
N ILE A 125 7.20 5.00 -9.84
CA ILE A 125 7.85 3.85 -10.50
C ILE A 125 7.36 3.72 -11.94
N TRP A 126 6.05 3.86 -12.15
CA TRP A 126 5.41 3.73 -13.47
C TRP A 126 4.56 4.97 -13.82
N PRO A 127 5.18 6.14 -13.99
CA PRO A 127 4.46 7.38 -14.30
C PRO A 127 3.72 7.31 -15.64
N GLU A 128 4.16 6.45 -16.56
CA GLU A 128 3.53 6.27 -17.87
C GLU A 128 2.11 5.68 -17.77
N LEU A 129 1.77 5.01 -16.66
CA LEU A 129 0.44 4.46 -16.48
C LEU A 129 -0.62 5.54 -16.20
N LYS A 130 -0.24 6.68 -15.60
CA LYS A 130 -1.17 7.79 -15.28
C LYS A 130 -1.84 8.39 -16.51
N VAL A 131 -1.13 8.47 -17.63
CA VAL A 131 -1.59 9.14 -18.85
C VAL A 131 -2.31 8.20 -19.82
N ARG A 132 -2.59 6.97 -19.40
CA ARG A 132 -3.26 5.98 -20.27
C ARG A 132 -4.72 6.34 -20.51
N PRO A 133 -5.24 6.08 -21.71
CA PRO A 133 -6.66 6.27 -21.99
C PRO A 133 -7.50 5.35 -21.09
N LYS A 134 -8.62 5.89 -20.61
CA LYS A 134 -9.60 5.14 -19.84
C LYS A 134 -10.28 4.10 -20.75
N LYS A 135 -10.47 2.90 -20.23
CA LYS A 135 -11.12 1.76 -20.91
C LYS A 135 -12.31 1.23 -20.16
N TYR A 136 -12.31 1.37 -18.83
CA TYR A 136 -13.35 0.83 -17.97
C TYR A 136 -13.97 1.97 -17.19
N ARG A 137 -15.31 2.08 -17.22
CA ARG A 137 -16.02 3.04 -16.38
C ARG A 137 -15.82 2.73 -14.89
N VAL A 138 -15.93 1.46 -14.52
CA VAL A 138 -15.77 0.99 -13.14
C VAL A 138 -14.85 -0.22 -13.11
N GLY A 139 -13.82 -0.16 -12.26
CA GLY A 139 -13.07 -1.34 -11.83
C GLY A 139 -13.52 -1.78 -10.44
N VAL A 140 -13.56 -3.09 -10.21
CA VAL A 140 -13.88 -3.69 -8.91
C VAL A 140 -12.72 -4.58 -8.46
N ILE A 141 -12.13 -4.26 -7.32
CA ILE A 141 -10.96 -4.94 -6.75
C ILE A 141 -11.37 -5.66 -5.46
N PRO A 142 -11.79 -6.93 -5.53
CA PRO A 142 -12.11 -7.69 -4.34
C PRO A 142 -10.85 -8.02 -3.53
N HIS A 143 -10.95 -7.97 -2.20
CA HIS A 143 -10.00 -8.63 -1.33
C HIS A 143 -9.94 -10.12 -1.67
N TYR A 144 -8.80 -10.77 -1.42
CA TYR A 144 -8.62 -12.15 -1.84
C TYR A 144 -9.63 -13.12 -1.19
N GLU A 145 -10.10 -12.83 0.03
CA GLU A 145 -11.17 -13.59 0.73
C GLU A 145 -12.56 -13.40 0.09
N ASP A 146 -12.76 -12.32 -0.67
CA ASP A 146 -14.04 -11.95 -1.27
C ASP A 146 -14.18 -12.43 -2.73
N ARG A 147 -13.09 -12.89 -3.37
CA ARG A 147 -13.01 -13.21 -4.80
C ARG A 147 -14.05 -14.22 -5.30
N SER A 148 -14.49 -15.14 -4.44
CA SER A 148 -15.44 -16.20 -4.79
C SER A 148 -16.85 -15.98 -4.25
N LEU A 149 -17.14 -14.82 -3.65
CA LEU A 149 -18.43 -14.55 -3.06
C LEU A 149 -19.50 -14.34 -4.15
N PRO A 150 -20.71 -14.95 -4.01
CA PRO A 150 -21.85 -14.65 -4.88
C PRO A 150 -22.15 -13.14 -4.93
N ARG A 151 -22.06 -12.48 -3.77
CA ARG A 151 -22.28 -11.03 -3.64
C ARG A 151 -21.36 -10.18 -4.52
N LEU A 152 -20.11 -10.61 -4.76
CA LEU A 152 -19.22 -9.93 -5.70
C LEU A 152 -19.78 -10.04 -7.13
N LYS A 153 -20.23 -11.22 -7.54
CA LYS A 153 -20.79 -11.45 -8.88
C LYS A 153 -22.06 -10.63 -9.08
N GLU A 154 -22.95 -10.62 -8.09
CA GLU A 154 -24.18 -9.81 -8.10
C GLU A 154 -23.87 -8.32 -8.27
N PHE A 155 -22.94 -7.79 -7.46
CA PHE A 155 -22.55 -6.38 -7.50
C PHE A 155 -21.92 -5.99 -8.85
N VAL A 156 -21.02 -6.82 -9.38
CA VAL A 156 -20.37 -6.58 -10.68
C VAL A 156 -21.38 -6.65 -11.82
N ASN A 157 -22.28 -7.65 -11.82
CA ASN A 157 -23.28 -7.81 -12.87
C ASN A 157 -24.30 -6.68 -12.90
N ALA A 158 -24.56 -6.04 -11.75
CA ALA A 158 -25.43 -4.88 -11.65
C ALA A 158 -24.80 -3.58 -12.18
N ILE A 159 -23.49 -3.56 -12.47
CA ILE A 159 -22.78 -2.40 -13.02
C ILE A 159 -22.36 -2.71 -14.46
N PRO A 160 -23.07 -2.20 -15.48
CA PRO A 160 -22.74 -2.48 -16.88
C PRO A 160 -21.30 -2.12 -17.24
N GLY A 161 -20.57 -3.09 -17.78
CA GLY A 161 -19.18 -2.92 -18.20
C GLY A 161 -18.15 -2.86 -17.07
N ALA A 162 -18.52 -3.21 -15.84
CA ALA A 162 -17.57 -3.29 -14.72
C ALA A 162 -16.48 -4.33 -14.98
N LYS A 163 -15.24 -3.96 -14.62
CA LYS A 163 -14.06 -4.82 -14.76
C LYS A 163 -13.63 -5.33 -13.39
N VAL A 164 -13.68 -6.65 -13.18
CA VAL A 164 -13.02 -7.27 -12.02
C VAL A 164 -11.51 -7.28 -12.25
N ILE A 165 -10.76 -6.83 -11.23
CA ILE A 165 -9.30 -6.80 -11.21
C ILE A 165 -8.84 -7.73 -10.09
N ASP A 166 -8.07 -8.76 -10.45
CA ASP A 166 -7.61 -9.75 -9.49
C ASP A 166 -6.37 -9.27 -8.75
N VAL A 167 -6.40 -9.37 -7.42
CA VAL A 167 -5.26 -8.96 -6.57
C VAL A 167 -4.05 -9.89 -6.70
N PHE A 168 -4.17 -11.06 -7.34
CA PHE A 168 -3.06 -11.98 -7.59
C PHE A 168 -2.47 -11.88 -9.00
N ASP A 169 -3.02 -11.03 -9.87
CA ASP A 169 -2.42 -10.78 -11.18
C ASP A 169 -1.05 -10.08 -11.03
N GLU A 170 -0.28 -10.06 -12.12
CA GLU A 170 1.03 -9.41 -12.18
C GLU A 170 0.92 -7.93 -11.78
N VAL A 171 1.85 -7.45 -10.94
CA VAL A 171 1.78 -6.13 -10.29
C VAL A 171 1.55 -5.01 -11.28
N ARG A 172 2.39 -4.90 -12.31
CA ARG A 172 2.27 -3.85 -13.31
C ARG A 172 0.98 -3.98 -14.12
N GLY A 173 0.53 -5.20 -14.39
CA GLY A 173 -0.76 -5.52 -14.99
C GLY A 173 -1.95 -5.01 -14.18
N VAL A 174 -1.95 -5.24 -12.86
CA VAL A 174 -2.97 -4.72 -11.93
C VAL A 174 -2.98 -3.20 -11.92
N LEU A 175 -1.81 -2.58 -11.71
CA LEU A 175 -1.66 -1.12 -11.68
C LEU A 175 -2.13 -0.48 -12.99
N ARG A 176 -1.80 -1.10 -14.14
CA ARG A 176 -2.28 -0.66 -15.46
C ARG A 176 -3.80 -0.74 -15.54
N MET A 177 -4.42 -1.84 -15.10
CA MET A 177 -5.89 -1.96 -15.12
C MET A 177 -6.57 -0.92 -14.23
N ILE A 178 -6.00 -0.65 -13.05
CA ILE A 178 -6.47 0.41 -12.15
C ILE A 178 -6.41 1.77 -12.84
N ALA A 179 -5.26 2.10 -13.46
CA ALA A 179 -5.08 3.38 -14.14
C ALA A 179 -5.99 3.54 -15.39
N GLU A 180 -6.38 2.44 -16.03
CA GLU A 180 -7.33 2.42 -17.15
C GLU A 180 -8.80 2.52 -16.70
N CYS A 181 -9.10 2.60 -15.40
CA CYS A 181 -10.45 2.84 -14.87
C CYS A 181 -10.75 4.33 -14.65
N GLU A 182 -12.01 4.73 -14.86
CA GLU A 182 -12.51 6.05 -14.46
C GLU A 182 -12.82 6.11 -12.96
N PHE A 183 -13.28 4.99 -12.39
CA PHE A 183 -13.60 4.85 -10.97
C PHE A 183 -13.28 3.44 -10.46
N ILE A 184 -12.92 3.32 -9.17
CA ILE A 184 -12.61 2.05 -8.51
C ILE A 184 -13.50 1.82 -7.28
N TYR A 185 -14.18 0.67 -7.24
CA TYR A 185 -14.61 0.06 -5.98
C TYR A 185 -13.58 -0.95 -5.51
N SER A 186 -13.24 -0.95 -4.23
CA SER A 186 -12.31 -1.94 -3.69
C SER A 186 -12.67 -2.39 -2.28
N SER A 187 -12.66 -3.70 -2.03
CA SER A 187 -12.60 -4.25 -0.66
C SER A 187 -11.16 -4.58 -0.22
N SER A 188 -10.18 -4.35 -1.10
CA SER A 188 -8.75 -4.42 -0.81
C SER A 188 -8.18 -3.03 -0.49
N LEU A 189 -7.48 -2.87 0.64
CA LEU A 189 -6.85 -1.60 1.01
C LEU A 189 -5.82 -1.14 -0.04
N HIS A 190 -4.96 -2.04 -0.53
CA HIS A 190 -3.99 -1.69 -1.58
C HIS A 190 -4.65 -1.31 -2.91
N GLY A 191 -5.87 -1.78 -3.19
CA GLY A 191 -6.65 -1.31 -4.33
C GLY A 191 -6.98 0.18 -4.23
N LEU A 192 -7.34 0.65 -3.03
CA LEU A 192 -7.62 2.06 -2.75
C LEU A 192 -6.35 2.91 -2.80
N ILE A 193 -5.28 2.45 -2.14
CA ILE A 193 -3.98 3.13 -2.10
C ILE A 193 -3.43 3.35 -3.51
N VAL A 194 -3.46 2.31 -4.36
CA VAL A 194 -2.94 2.42 -5.72
C VAL A 194 -3.85 3.24 -6.61
N ALA A 195 -5.18 3.16 -6.46
CA ALA A 195 -6.08 4.06 -7.15
C ALA A 195 -5.77 5.53 -6.82
N ASP A 196 -5.56 5.85 -5.54
CA ASP A 196 -5.13 7.17 -5.09
C ASP A 196 -3.78 7.58 -5.68
N ALA A 197 -2.79 6.68 -5.72
CA ALA A 197 -1.48 6.95 -6.33
C ALA A 197 -1.60 7.43 -7.79
N PHE A 198 -2.48 6.79 -8.56
CA PHE A 198 -2.73 7.10 -9.97
C PHE A 198 -3.80 8.19 -10.19
N GLY A 199 -4.34 8.79 -9.13
CA GLY A 199 -5.37 9.83 -9.22
C GLY A 199 -6.71 9.31 -9.76
N VAL A 200 -7.02 8.03 -9.55
CA VAL A 200 -8.28 7.42 -9.95
C VAL A 200 -9.27 7.51 -8.79
N PRO A 201 -10.41 8.21 -8.96
CA PRO A 201 -11.48 8.24 -7.97
C PRO A 201 -11.86 6.85 -7.49
N ASN A 202 -12.01 6.69 -6.17
CA ASN A 202 -12.30 5.38 -5.59
C ASN A 202 -13.17 5.47 -4.34
N ALA A 203 -13.83 4.35 -4.05
CA ALA A 203 -14.54 4.13 -2.80
C ALA A 203 -14.31 2.72 -2.26
N TRP A 204 -14.26 2.65 -0.94
CA TRP A 204 -14.22 1.38 -0.22
C TRP A 204 -15.58 0.70 -0.26
N VAL A 205 -15.59 -0.61 -0.53
CA VAL A 205 -16.77 -1.47 -0.42
C VAL A 205 -16.50 -2.62 0.54
N LYS A 206 -17.55 -3.08 1.22
CA LYS A 206 -17.51 -4.26 2.08
C LYS A 206 -18.37 -5.36 1.48
N LEU A 207 -17.72 -6.42 0.98
CA LEU A 207 -18.40 -7.56 0.36
C LEU A 207 -18.70 -8.68 1.36
N SER A 208 -17.95 -8.74 2.47
CA SER A 208 -18.18 -9.65 3.59
C SER A 208 -17.52 -9.15 4.88
N ASP A 209 -17.83 -9.80 5.99
CA ASP A 209 -17.12 -9.63 7.27
C ASP A 209 -15.90 -10.58 7.40
N ARG A 210 -15.47 -11.22 6.31
CA ARG A 210 -14.32 -12.16 6.31
C ARG A 210 -12.98 -11.44 6.23
N VAL A 211 -12.98 -10.16 5.85
CA VAL A 211 -11.75 -9.36 5.74
C VAL A 211 -11.25 -9.02 7.14
N ARG A 212 -10.09 -9.57 7.51
CA ARG A 212 -9.50 -9.32 8.84
C ARG A 212 -9.21 -7.83 9.09
N GLY A 213 -9.43 -7.47 10.35
CA GLY A 213 -9.11 -6.19 10.96
C GLY A 213 -10.25 -5.17 10.90
N ASP A 214 -11.46 -5.68 10.70
CA ASP A 214 -12.68 -4.90 10.51
C ASP A 214 -12.40 -3.73 9.57
N ASP A 215 -12.65 -2.53 10.08
CA ASP A 215 -12.56 -1.28 9.34
C ASP A 215 -11.25 -0.53 9.68
N PHE A 216 -10.48 -1.00 10.68
CA PHE A 216 -9.37 -0.26 11.29
C PHE A 216 -8.30 0.14 10.27
N LYS A 217 -7.83 -0.80 9.43
CA LYS A 217 -6.78 -0.50 8.45
C LYS A 217 -7.20 0.54 7.40
N PHE A 218 -8.50 0.62 7.10
CA PHE A 218 -9.06 1.61 6.18
C PHE A 218 -9.12 2.97 6.88
N ILE A 219 -9.69 3.03 8.08
CA ILE A 219 -9.72 4.24 8.93
C ILE A 219 -8.31 4.81 9.10
N ASP A 220 -7.35 3.94 9.43
CA ASP A 220 -5.96 4.31 9.60
C ASP A 220 -5.37 4.93 8.33
N TYR A 221 -5.55 4.30 7.16
CA TYR A 221 -5.10 4.87 5.89
C TYR A 221 -5.70 6.26 5.62
N TYR A 222 -7.02 6.40 5.76
CA TYR A 222 -7.70 7.68 5.51
C TYR A 222 -7.30 8.78 6.49
N SER A 223 -6.91 8.43 7.73
CA SER A 223 -6.42 9.39 8.72
C SER A 223 -5.14 10.15 8.28
N ALA A 224 -4.36 9.59 7.34
CA ALA A 224 -3.22 10.28 6.73
C ALA A 224 -3.64 11.50 5.90
N PHE A 225 -4.88 11.51 5.40
CA PHE A 225 -5.50 12.64 4.69
C PHE A 225 -6.31 13.55 5.61
N GLY A 226 -6.23 13.35 6.93
CA GLY A 226 -6.97 14.14 7.92
C GLY A 226 -8.44 13.77 8.06
N TRP A 227 -8.85 12.60 7.57
CA TRP A 227 -10.22 12.12 7.76
C TRP A 227 -10.37 11.51 9.15
N GLU A 228 -11.50 11.81 9.78
CA GLU A 228 -11.92 11.20 11.04
C GLU A 228 -12.67 9.89 10.80
N ARG A 229 -12.76 9.06 11.84
CA ARG A 229 -13.34 7.70 11.76
C ARG A 229 -14.76 7.71 11.19
N GLU A 230 -15.58 8.67 11.60
CA GLU A 230 -16.99 8.80 11.21
C GLU A 230 -17.15 9.13 9.71
N GLN A 231 -16.11 9.64 9.06
CA GLN A 231 -16.11 9.96 7.64
C GLN A 231 -15.74 8.75 6.77
N VAL A 232 -15.20 7.68 7.37
CA VAL A 232 -14.70 6.50 6.67
C VAL A 232 -15.72 5.38 6.76
N ASN A 233 -16.57 5.26 5.75
CA ASN A 233 -17.59 4.22 5.68
C ASN A 233 -17.51 3.48 4.34
N PRO A 234 -17.77 2.16 4.33
CA PRO A 234 -17.92 1.45 3.07
C PRO A 234 -19.19 1.92 2.36
N VAL A 235 -19.15 1.94 1.04
CA VAL A 235 -20.32 2.22 0.21
C VAL A 235 -21.38 1.14 0.40
N ASP A 236 -22.63 1.59 0.53
CA ASP A 236 -23.79 0.72 0.42
C ASP A 236 -23.88 0.13 -0.99
N LEU A 237 -23.88 -1.20 -1.10
CA LEU A 237 -23.81 -1.87 -2.40
C LEU A 237 -25.10 -1.72 -3.22
N LEU A 238 -26.26 -1.52 -2.58
CA LEU A 238 -27.52 -1.32 -3.30
C LEU A 238 -27.51 0.03 -4.03
N SER A 239 -27.12 1.09 -3.33
CA SER A 239 -26.92 2.41 -3.93
C SER A 239 -25.71 2.44 -4.88
N GLY A 240 -24.68 1.63 -4.56
CA GLY A 240 -23.38 1.58 -5.23
C GLY A 240 -23.41 1.17 -6.71
N VAL A 241 -24.50 0.55 -7.17
CA VAL A 241 -24.66 0.14 -8.58
C VAL A 241 -25.29 1.24 -9.44
N GLU A 242 -25.88 2.26 -8.83
CA GLU A 242 -26.54 3.34 -9.55
C GLU A 242 -25.54 4.30 -10.18
N SER A 243 -25.70 4.59 -11.48
CA SER A 243 -24.82 5.50 -12.22
C SER A 243 -24.71 6.89 -11.58
N LYS A 244 -25.83 7.47 -11.12
CA LYS A 244 -25.85 8.77 -10.45
C LYS A 244 -25.08 8.75 -9.13
N TYR A 245 -25.14 7.64 -8.40
CA TYR A 245 -24.42 7.49 -7.15
C TYR A 245 -22.91 7.40 -7.39
N ILE A 246 -22.47 6.63 -8.40
CA ILE A 246 -21.07 6.56 -8.83
C ILE A 246 -20.55 7.95 -9.24
N GLU A 247 -21.31 8.70 -10.04
CA GLU A 247 -20.98 10.07 -10.42
C GLU A 247 -20.83 10.99 -9.19
N SER A 248 -21.71 10.85 -8.20
CA SER A 248 -21.61 11.59 -6.94
C SER A 248 -20.33 11.25 -6.14
N LEU A 249 -19.88 10.00 -6.18
CA LEU A 249 -18.65 9.57 -5.51
C LEU A 249 -17.43 10.14 -6.23
N MET A 250 -17.43 10.12 -7.57
CA MET A 250 -16.37 10.71 -8.39
C MET A 250 -16.26 12.22 -8.14
N GLN A 251 -17.37 12.94 -8.05
CA GLN A 251 -17.40 14.38 -7.78
C GLN A 251 -16.91 14.74 -6.37
N ARG A 252 -17.21 13.89 -5.38
CA ARG A 252 -16.77 14.08 -3.99
C ARG A 252 -15.35 13.57 -3.72
N TYR A 253 -14.73 12.91 -4.70
CA TYR A 253 -13.40 12.35 -4.52
C TYR A 253 -12.38 13.45 -4.25
N SER A 254 -11.73 13.36 -3.09
CA SER A 254 -10.67 14.27 -2.70
C SER A 254 -9.62 13.56 -1.86
N ARG A 255 -8.35 13.80 -2.22
CA ARG A 255 -7.14 13.39 -1.49
C ARG A 255 -6.19 14.59 -1.40
N THR A 256 -6.70 15.68 -0.83
CA THR A 256 -5.93 16.91 -0.66
C THR A 256 -4.59 16.62 0.03
N GLY A 257 -3.50 17.17 -0.53
CA GLY A 257 -2.15 16.98 0.02
C GLY A 257 -1.46 15.65 -0.33
N ILE A 258 -2.04 14.82 -1.21
CA ILE A 258 -1.45 13.51 -1.57
C ILE A 258 -0.01 13.61 -2.09
N GLU A 259 0.33 14.61 -2.91
CA GLU A 259 1.70 14.77 -3.41
C GLU A 259 2.69 15.15 -2.29
N MET A 260 2.25 15.98 -1.33
CA MET A 260 3.04 16.28 -0.14
C MET A 260 3.23 15.05 0.75
N LEU A 261 2.21 14.19 0.90
CA LEU A 261 2.37 12.91 1.59
C LEU A 261 3.40 12.01 0.89
N LYS A 262 3.36 11.92 -0.44
CA LYS A 262 4.33 11.16 -1.23
C LYS A 262 5.76 11.71 -1.05
N ASP A 263 5.93 13.03 -1.09
CA ASP A 263 7.22 13.68 -0.87
C ASP A 263 7.78 13.42 0.52
N ASN A 264 6.93 13.57 1.55
CA ASN A 264 7.31 13.30 2.93
C ASN A 264 7.65 11.81 3.15
N LEU A 265 6.90 10.89 2.56
CA LEU A 265 7.20 9.45 2.61
C LEU A 265 8.56 9.14 2.01
N SER A 266 8.84 9.63 0.80
CA SER A 266 10.14 9.48 0.16
C SER A 266 11.25 10.10 1.00
N ALA A 267 11.07 11.31 1.53
CA ALA A 267 12.06 11.98 2.39
C ALA A 267 12.34 11.21 3.69
N ALA A 268 11.34 10.54 4.25
CA ALA A 268 11.46 9.72 5.45
C ALA A 268 12.13 8.35 5.22
N PHE A 269 12.44 7.96 3.98
CA PHE A 269 13.00 6.64 3.74
C PHE A 269 14.38 6.49 4.41
N PRO A 270 14.61 5.49 5.28
CA PRO A 270 15.78 5.46 6.15
C PRO A 270 17.09 5.02 5.48
N PHE A 271 17.05 4.57 4.23
CA PHE A 271 18.21 4.02 3.53
C PHE A 271 18.46 4.67 2.17
N ARG A 272 18.11 5.95 2.03
CA ARG A 272 18.38 6.70 0.81
C ARG A 272 19.90 6.74 0.49
N PRO A 273 20.29 6.75 -0.80
CA PRO A 273 21.68 6.81 -1.23
C PRO A 273 22.46 8.03 -0.73
#